data_AF-A0A960ZEM2-F1
#
_entry.id   AF-A0A960ZEM2-F1
#
_cell.length_a   1.000
_cell.length_b   1.000
_cell.length_c   1.000
_cell.angle_alpha   90.00
_cell.angle_beta   90.00
_cell.angle_gamma   90.00
#
_symmetry.space_group_name_H-M   'P 1'
#
loop_
_entity.id
_entity.type
_entity.pdbx_description
1 polymer ?
#
loop_
_entity_poly.entity_id
_entity_poly.type
_entity_poly.pdbx_seq_one_letter_code
_entity_poly.pdbx_strand_id
1 'polypeptide(L)' 'MELIDNKPTLINLIARRVRQLNKNARPLVEKHESEDNITVALREIAEGKIYPVFKKKNDQNTNDE' A
#
# COMPACT_ATOMS: atom_id res chain seq x y z
N MET A 1 10.73 -3.91 10.93
CA MET A 1 9.50 -3.98 10.12
C MET A 1 8.48 -3.12 10.85
N GLU A 2 8.21 -1.92 10.33
CA GLU A 2 7.31 -0.98 10.98
C GLU A 2 5.87 -1.46 10.73
N LEU A 3 5.17 -1.85 11.79
CA LEU A 3 3.78 -2.27 11.71
C LEU A 3 2.93 -1.06 11.27
N ILE A 4 2.04 -1.26 10.30
CA ILE A 4 1.07 -0.24 9.92
C ILE A 4 0.03 -0.17 11.04
N ASP A 5 0.28 0.65 12.06
CA ASP A 5 -0.58 0.74 13.26
C ASP A 5 -1.97 1.33 12.96
N ASN A 6 -2.13 1.99 11.82
CA ASN A 6 -3.38 2.62 11.40
C ASN A 6 -4.18 1.72 10.44
N LYS A 7 -5.25 1.09 10.94
CA LYS A 7 -6.18 0.24 10.18
C LYS A 7 -6.70 0.93 8.90
N PRO A 8 -7.22 2.18 8.94
CA PRO A 8 -7.57 2.93 7.74
C PRO A 8 -6.46 3.01 6.69
N THR A 9 -5.20 3.23 7.09
CA THR A 9 -4.07 3.26 6.15
C THR A 9 -3.84 1.91 5.50
N LEU A 10 -3.92 0.82 6.26
CA LEU A 10 -3.78 -0.54 5.75
C LEU A 10 -4.88 -0.87 4.72
N ILE A 11 -6.14 -0.58 5.05
CA ILE A 11 -7.29 -0.79 4.14
C ILE A 11 -7.06 -0.03 2.83
N ASN A 12 -6.67 1.24 2.92
CA ASN A 12 -6.39 2.06 1.74
C ASN A 12 -5.21 1.53 0.93
N LEU A 13 -4.16 1.02 1.58
CA LEU A 13 -3.00 0.44 0.92
C LEU A 13 -3.37 -0.82 0.14
N ILE A 14 -4.10 -1.74 0.77
CA ILE A 14 -4.61 -2.96 0.13
C ILE A 14 -5.50 -2.60 -1.06
N ALA A 15 -6.48 -1.72 -0.86
CA ALA A 15 -7.42 -1.34 -1.92
C ALA A 15 -6.70 -0.70 -3.12
N ARG A 16 -5.69 0.15 -2.88
CA ARG A 16 -4.87 0.74 -3.94
C ARG A 16 -4.09 -0.33 -4.69
N ARG A 17 -3.50 -1.29 -3.98
CA ARG A 17 -2.72 -2.35 -4.61
C ARG A 17 -3.59 -3.30 -5.42
N VAL A 18 -4.74 -3.72 -4.90
CA VAL A 18 -5.70 -4.56 -5.63
C VAL A 18 -6.10 -3.89 -6.95
N ARG A 19 -6.36 -2.58 -6.96
CA ARG A 19 -6.63 -1.83 -8.19
C ARG A 19 -5.47 -1.86 -9.19
N GLN A 20 -4.22 -1.88 -8.73
CA GLN A 20 -3.06 -2.03 -9.62
C GLN A 20 -3.02 -3.43 -10.23
N LEU A 21 -3.21 -4.48 -9.41
CA LEU A 21 -3.23 -5.87 -9.88
C LEU A 21 -4.38 -6.13 -10.86
N ASN A 22 -5.55 -5.54 -10.63
CA ASN A 22 -6.69 -5.58 -11.59
C ASN A 22 -6.37 -4.86 -12.91
N LYS A 23 -5.42 -3.93 -12.92
CA LYS A 23 -4.89 -3.28 -14.13
C LYS A 23 -3.69 -4.01 -14.72
N ASN A 24 -3.56 -5.31 -14.44
CA ASN A 24 -2.46 -6.17 -14.90
C ASN A 24 -1.07 -5.72 -14.43
N ALA A 25 -0.98 -5.00 -13.31
CA ALA A 25 0.32 -4.74 -12.70
C ALA A 25 0.96 -6.07 -12.25
N ARG A 26 2.29 -6.16 -12.38
CA ARG A 26 3.05 -7.35 -12.00
C ARG A 26 2.98 -7.59 -10.48
N PRO A 27 2.61 -8.80 -10.03
CA PRO A 27 2.77 -9.22 -8.64
C PRO A 27 4.24 -9.24 -8.21
N LEU A 28 4.50 -8.86 -6.97
CA LEU A 28 5.83 -8.86 -6.34
C LEU A 28 6.08 -10.14 -5.53
N VAL A 29 5.04 -10.94 -5.32
CA VAL A 29 5.08 -12.29 -4.74
C VAL A 29 4.67 -13.31 -5.81
N GLU A 30 5.03 -14.57 -5.61
CA GLU A 30 4.52 -15.66 -6.44
C GLU A 30 3.00 -15.72 -6.33
N LYS A 31 2.35 -15.57 -7.49
CA LYS A 31 0.90 -15.61 -7.63
C LYS A 31 0.50 -16.90 -8.34
N HIS A 32 -0.39 -17.68 -7.73
CA HIS A 32 -1.00 -18.84 -8.38
C HIS A 32 -2.19 -18.40 -9.25
N GLU A 33 -2.52 -19.16 -10.31
CA GLU A 33 -3.58 -18.78 -11.26
C GLU A 33 -4.94 -18.53 -10.61
N SER A 34 -5.29 -19.30 -9.58
CA SER A 34 -6.55 -19.19 -8.84
C SER A 34 -6.49 -18.23 -7.65
N GLU A 35 -5.38 -17.53 -7.43
CA GLU A 35 -5.22 -16.66 -6.25
C GLU A 35 -5.82 -15.27 -6.51
N ASP A 36 -6.70 -14.85 -5.59
CA ASP A 36 -7.32 -13.53 -5.62
C ASP A 36 -6.29 -12.41 -5.45
N ASN A 37 -6.51 -11.31 -6.18
CA ASN A 37 -5.65 -10.13 -6.09
C ASN A 37 -5.62 -9.50 -4.67
N ILE A 38 -6.66 -9.70 -3.86
CA ILE A 38 -6.67 -9.30 -2.45
C ILE A 38 -5.64 -10.09 -1.65
N THR A 39 -5.60 -11.41 -1.82
CA THR A 39 -4.66 -12.30 -1.12
C THR A 39 -3.23 -11.97 -1.51
N VAL A 40 -2.98 -11.77 -2.81
CA VAL A 40 -1.67 -11.33 -3.32
C VAL A 40 -1.26 -10.01 -2.68
N ALA A 41 -2.13 -9.00 -2.67
CA ALA A 41 -1.83 -7.69 -2.09
C ALA A 41 -1.54 -7.76 -0.59
N LEU A 42 -2.28 -8.59 0.16
CA LEU A 42 -2.03 -8.81 1.59
C LEU A 42 -0.66 -9.45 1.82
N ARG A 43 -0.28 -10.46 1.03
CA ARG A 43 1.03 -11.12 1.11
C ARG A 43 2.17 -10.16 0.76
N GLU A 44 2.01 -9.34 -0.27
CA GLU A 44 3.01 -8.32 -0.63
C GLU A 44 3.25 -7.30 0.50
N ILE A 45 2.20 -6.89 1.21
CA ILE A 45 2.30 -6.00 2.36
C ILE A 45 2.92 -6.74 3.55
N ALA A 46 2.50 -7.98 3.82
CA ALA A 46 3.04 -8.80 4.91
C ALA A 46 4.52 -9.17 4.73
N GLU A 47 5.01 -9.26 3.49
CA GLU A 47 6.44 -9.44 3.18
C GLU A 47 7.22 -8.11 3.14
N GLY A 48 6.56 -6.96 3.34
CA GLY A 48 7.19 -5.64 3.31
C GLY A 48 7.58 -5.15 1.90
N LYS A 49 7.13 -5.83 0.85
CA LYS A 49 7.36 -5.44 -0.56
C LYS A 49 6.55 -4.21 -0.95
N ILE A 50 5.45 -3.94 -0.23
CA ILE A 50 4.59 -2.78 -0.40
C ILE A 50 4.45 -2.07 0.93
N TYR A 51 4.72 -0.76 0.92
CA TYR A 51 4.67 0.09 2.10
C TYR A 51 4.03 1.45 1.78
N PRO A 52 3.36 2.09 2.75
CA PRO A 52 2.80 3.42 2.56
C PRO A 52 3.93 4.47 2.50
N VAL A 53 3.82 5.41 1.57
CA VAL A 53 4.70 6.59 1.51
C VAL A 53 3.93 7.78 2.07
N PHE A 54 4.31 8.23 3.27
CA PHE A 54 3.76 9.44 3.87
C PHE A 54 4.54 10.65 3.36
N LYS A 55 3.87 11.55 2.63
CA LYS A 55 4.45 12.87 2.35
C LYS A 55 4.45 13.65 3.67
N LYS A 56 5.63 14.02 4.18
CA LYS A 56 5.71 15.08 5.19
C LYS A 56 5.08 16.33 4.58
N LYS A 57 4.05 16.87 5.23
CA LYS A 57 3.66 18.25 4.97
C LYS A 57 4.85 19.09 5.45
N ASN A 58 5.52 19.79 4.54
CA ASN A 58 6.34 20.91 4.97
C ASN A 58 5.36 21.96 5.48
N ASP A 59 5.44 22.26 6.77
CA ASP A 59 4.65 23.31 7.40
C ASP A 59 4.92 24.63 6.66
N GLN A 60 3.94 25.08 5.87
CA GLN A 60 3.92 26.43 5.34
C GLN A 60 3.54 27.35 6.51
N ASN A 61 4.54 27.77 7.27
CA ASN A 61 4.45 28.95 8.11
C ASN A 61 5.30 30.06 7.47
N THR A 62 4.75 30.72 6.46
CA THR A 62 5.14 32.09 6.14
C THR A 62 4.12 32.98 6.82
N ASN A 63 4.57 33.63 7.89
CA ASN A 63 3.84 34.69 8.58
C ASN A 63 3.58 35.83 7.58
N ASP A 64 2.31 36.08 7.28
CA ASP A 64 1.88 37.37 6.77
C ASP A 64 1.25 38.12 7.96
N GLU A 65 2.07 38.89 8.66
CA GLU A 65 1.64 40.07 9.46
C GLU A 65 1.63 41.31 8.56
#